data_AF-A0A382M3J6-F1
#
_entry.id   AF-A0A382M3J6-F1
#
_cell.length_a   1.000
_cell.length_b   1.000
_cell.length_c   1.000
_cell.angle_alpha   90.00
_cell.angle_beta   90.00
_cell.angle_gamma   90.00
#
_symmetry.space_group_name_H-M   'P 1'
#
loop_
_entity.id
_entity.type
_entity.pdbx_description
1 polymer ?
#
loop_
_entity_poly.entity_id
_entity_poly.type
_entity_poly.pdbx_seq_one_letter_code
_entity_poly.pdbx_strand_id
1 'polypeptide(L)'
;EAIIFFAEKGFSGQTRELATRLGITQPLLYRYFPTKRDLIEGVFEEVYMNKLDPEWLTIISDRERSLEYRLIDFYRSYSKATYRYEWIRLYMFSALMGEELNRRYIKVVEKEILTPICVELRAHCGITSKKSITQAELDHIWVLHGGLFYYAIRKHIYHGRVSSDFSAVVARAVKAMLAGTKAIGADL
;
A
#
# COMPACT_ATOMS: atom_id res chain seq x y z
N GLU A 1 3.58 -20.04 -4.78
CA GLU A 1 3.45 -20.24 -6.23
C GLU A 1 2.37 -19.41 -6.92
N ALA A 2 1.07 -19.53 -6.57
CA ALA A 2 0.01 -18.79 -7.26
C ALA A 2 0.22 -17.26 -7.30
N ILE A 3 0.71 -16.68 -6.19
CA ILE A 3 1.12 -15.27 -6.09
C ILE A 3 2.16 -14.89 -7.16
N ILE A 4 3.22 -15.69 -7.29
CA ILE A 4 4.31 -15.46 -8.27
C ILE A 4 3.76 -15.60 -9.68
N PHE A 5 2.98 -16.65 -9.95
CA PHE A 5 2.37 -16.88 -11.25
C PHE A 5 1.51 -15.71 -11.72
N PHE A 6 0.59 -15.22 -10.86
CA PHE A 6 -0.26 -14.09 -11.22
C PHE A 6 0.50 -12.76 -11.23
N ALA A 7 1.56 -12.60 -10.44
CA ALA A 7 2.45 -11.46 -10.57
C ALA A 7 3.14 -11.45 -11.95
N GLU A 8 3.61 -12.59 -12.44
CA GLU A 8 4.26 -12.67 -13.76
C GLU A 8 3.27 -12.49 -14.92
N LYS A 9 2.17 -13.25 -14.91
CA LYS A 9 1.27 -13.40 -16.06
C LYS A 9 0.03 -12.50 -16.02
N GLY A 10 -0.24 -11.88 -14.87
CA GLY A 10 -1.52 -11.21 -14.62
C GLY A 10 -2.68 -12.18 -14.45
N PHE A 11 -3.85 -11.65 -14.10
CA PHE A 11 -5.04 -12.46 -13.83
C PHE A 11 -5.68 -13.09 -15.06
N SER A 12 -5.22 -12.78 -16.27
CA SER A 12 -5.62 -13.50 -17.50
C SER A 12 -4.93 -14.86 -17.66
N GLY A 13 -3.87 -15.15 -16.89
CA GLY A 13 -3.13 -16.42 -16.93
C GLY A 13 -4.02 -17.67 -16.82
N GLN A 14 -3.63 -18.74 -17.52
CA GLN A 14 -4.42 -19.97 -17.58
C GLN A 14 -4.18 -20.83 -16.34
N THR A 15 -5.25 -21.26 -15.66
CA THR A 15 -5.16 -22.11 -14.46
C THR A 15 -4.53 -23.48 -14.74
N ARG A 16 -4.55 -23.94 -16.00
CA ARG A 16 -3.82 -25.14 -16.45
C ARG A 16 -2.30 -24.96 -16.36
N GLU A 17 -1.78 -23.79 -16.73
CA GLU A 17 -0.35 -23.46 -16.60
C GLU A 17 0.05 -23.41 -15.13
N LEU A 18 -0.78 -22.78 -14.29
CA LEU A 18 -0.57 -22.75 -12.84
C LEU A 18 -0.55 -24.17 -12.23
N ALA A 19 -1.51 -25.03 -12.57
CA ALA A 19 -1.54 -26.41 -12.09
C ALA A 19 -0.28 -27.18 -12.49
N THR A 20 0.21 -26.97 -13.72
CA THR A 20 1.46 -27.56 -14.21
C THR A 20 2.67 -27.09 -13.38
N ARG A 21 2.78 -25.79 -13.09
CA ARG A 21 3.86 -25.25 -12.23
C ARG A 21 3.81 -25.80 -10.80
N LEU A 22 2.61 -26.03 -10.28
CA LEU A 22 2.38 -26.62 -8.97
C LEU A 22 2.64 -28.14 -8.93
N GLY A 23 2.85 -28.79 -10.08
CA GLY A 23 2.99 -30.25 -10.15
C GLY A 23 1.69 -31.00 -9.82
N ILE A 24 0.53 -30.36 -10.00
CA ILE A 24 -0.79 -30.94 -9.71
C ILE A 24 -1.68 -30.97 -10.96
N THR A 25 -2.80 -31.69 -10.87
CA THR A 25 -3.81 -31.67 -11.92
C THR A 25 -4.68 -30.41 -11.79
N GLN A 26 -5.17 -29.90 -12.92
CA GLN A 26 -6.09 -28.75 -12.92
C GLN A 26 -7.40 -29.04 -12.15
N PRO A 27 -8.02 -30.24 -12.21
CA PRO A 27 -9.16 -30.58 -11.36
C PRO A 27 -8.85 -30.51 -9.86
N LEU A 28 -7.63 -30.87 -9.42
CA LEU A 28 -7.25 -30.74 -8.02
C LEU A 28 -7.21 -29.27 -7.58
N LEU A 29 -6.71 -28.37 -8.43
CA LEU A 29 -6.76 -26.93 -8.17
C LEU A 29 -8.19 -26.44 -7.95
N TYR A 30 -9.13 -26.85 -8.83
CA TYR A 30 -10.54 -26.48 -8.72
C TYR A 30 -11.29 -27.13 -7.55
N ARG A 31 -10.73 -28.19 -6.96
CA ARG A 31 -11.26 -28.77 -5.71
C ARG A 31 -11.06 -27.83 -4.51
N TYR A 32 -9.96 -27.07 -4.50
CA TYR A 32 -9.66 -26.09 -3.45
C TYR A 32 -10.23 -24.70 -3.76
N PHE A 33 -10.24 -24.32 -5.04
CA PHE A 33 -10.74 -23.04 -5.52
C PHE A 33 -11.78 -23.27 -6.61
N PRO A 34 -13.08 -23.37 -6.28
CA PRO A 34 -14.14 -23.79 -7.19
C PRO A 34 -14.17 -23.03 -8.52
N THR A 35 -13.82 -21.74 -8.48
CA THR A 35 -13.69 -20.89 -9.66
C THR A 35 -12.31 -20.22 -9.71
N LYS A 36 -11.96 -19.71 -10.90
CA LYS A 36 -10.75 -18.87 -11.06
C LYS A 36 -10.84 -17.61 -10.18
N ARG A 37 -12.06 -17.10 -9.95
CA ARG A 37 -12.30 -15.94 -9.10
C ARG A 37 -11.97 -16.26 -7.64
N ASP A 38 -12.39 -17.41 -7.11
CA ASP A 38 -12.07 -17.82 -5.73
C ASP A 38 -10.55 -17.95 -5.52
N LEU A 39 -9.84 -18.48 -6.52
CA LEU A 39 -8.37 -18.54 -6.50
C LEU A 39 -7.74 -17.15 -6.47
N ILE A 40 -8.27 -16.23 -7.28
CA ILE A 40 -7.80 -14.84 -7.30
C ILE A 40 -8.10 -14.20 -5.94
N GLU A 41 -9.31 -14.30 -5.42
CA GLU A 41 -9.70 -13.76 -4.11
C GLU A 41 -8.79 -14.27 -2.98
N GLY A 42 -8.49 -15.58 -2.94
CA GLY A 42 -7.54 -16.14 -1.98
C GLY A 42 -6.11 -15.59 -2.10
N VAL A 43 -5.64 -15.35 -3.33
CA VAL A 43 -4.34 -14.69 -3.58
C VAL A 43 -4.36 -13.25 -3.06
N PHE A 44 -5.46 -12.52 -3.26
CA PHE A 44 -5.59 -11.15 -2.74
C PHE A 44 -5.60 -11.11 -1.23
N GLU A 45 -6.37 -11.96 -0.57
CA GLU A 45 -6.43 -11.99 0.89
C GLU A 45 -5.06 -12.25 1.50
N GLU A 46 -4.32 -13.21 0.94
CA GLU A 46 -2.96 -13.54 1.38
C GLU A 46 -1.96 -12.39 1.15
N VAL A 47 -2.10 -11.63 0.07
CA VAL A 47 -1.15 -10.57 -0.30
C VAL A 47 -1.45 -9.24 0.39
N TYR A 48 -2.72 -8.87 0.51
CA TYR A 48 -3.13 -7.54 0.97
C TYR A 48 -3.64 -7.52 2.41
N MET A 49 -4.49 -8.47 2.80
CA MET A 49 -5.19 -8.41 4.08
C MET A 49 -4.34 -9.00 5.21
N ASN A 50 -3.63 -10.09 4.95
CA ASN A 50 -2.73 -10.73 5.93
C ASN A 50 -1.44 -9.93 6.23
N LYS A 51 -1.27 -8.75 5.62
CA LYS A 51 -0.06 -7.92 5.72
C LYS A 51 -0.29 -6.53 6.30
N LEU A 52 -1.52 -6.21 6.71
CA LEU A 52 -1.76 -5.01 7.50
C LEU A 52 -1.22 -5.25 8.91
N ASP A 53 -0.14 -4.55 9.23
CA ASP A 53 0.51 -4.68 10.53
C ASP A 53 -0.21 -3.78 11.55
N PRO A 54 -0.82 -4.34 12.62
CA PRO A 54 -1.44 -3.54 13.68
C PRO A 54 -0.47 -2.54 14.32
N GLU A 55 0.83 -2.82 14.31
CA GLU A 55 1.87 -1.95 14.87
C GLU A 55 1.98 -0.61 14.13
N TRP A 56 1.56 -0.54 12.86
CA TRP A 56 1.59 0.71 12.10
C TRP A 56 0.78 1.83 12.75
N LEU A 57 -0.42 1.52 13.26
CA LEU A 57 -1.24 2.52 13.94
C LEU A 57 -0.60 2.98 15.26
N THR A 58 0.05 2.06 15.97
CA THR A 58 0.83 2.37 17.18
C THR A 58 1.98 3.33 16.85
N ILE A 59 2.78 3.03 15.82
CA ILE A 59 3.86 3.92 15.35
C ILE A 59 3.30 5.27 14.94
N ILE A 60 2.22 5.29 14.15
CA ILE A 60 1.61 6.54 13.68
C ILE A 60 1.08 7.36 14.85
N SER A 61 0.59 6.76 15.93
CA SER A 61 -0.08 7.48 17.03
C SER A 61 0.81 7.82 18.22
N ASP A 62 2.07 7.35 18.24
CA ASP A 62 3.01 7.54 19.36
C ASP A 62 3.54 8.99 19.48
N ARG A 63 2.82 9.82 20.23
CA ARG A 63 3.18 11.24 20.42
C ARG A 63 4.38 11.46 21.35
N GLU A 64 5.01 10.43 21.89
CA GLU A 64 6.31 10.56 22.59
C GLU A 64 7.44 10.87 21.60
N ARG A 65 7.26 10.52 20.33
CA ARG A 65 8.20 10.79 19.23
C ARG A 65 7.68 11.89 18.30
N SER A 66 8.61 12.59 17.64
CA SER A 66 8.25 13.59 16.63
C SER A 66 7.47 12.94 15.48
N LEU A 67 6.54 13.67 14.88
CA LEU A 67 5.76 13.16 13.75
C LEU A 67 6.68 12.77 12.56
N GLU A 68 7.76 13.52 12.34
CA GLU A 68 8.77 13.17 11.33
C GLU A 68 9.34 11.78 11.56
N TYR A 69 9.79 11.48 12.79
CA TYR A 69 10.34 10.17 13.13
C TYR A 69 9.32 9.06 12.90
N ARG A 70 8.10 9.25 13.40
CA ARG A 70 7.01 8.26 13.27
C ARG A 70 6.67 7.96 11.82
N LEU A 71 6.50 8.98 10.99
CA LEU A 71 6.17 8.77 9.57
C LEU A 71 7.31 8.10 8.82
N ILE A 72 8.56 8.43 9.12
CA ILE A 72 9.72 7.75 8.52
C ILE A 72 9.73 6.27 8.88
N ASP A 73 9.53 5.96 10.16
CA ASP A 73 9.56 4.58 10.64
C ASP A 73 8.37 3.76 10.10
N PHE A 74 7.18 4.36 10.12
CA PHE A 74 5.98 3.80 9.50
C PHE A 74 6.21 3.48 8.01
N TYR A 75 6.64 4.45 7.20
CA TYR A 75 6.82 4.22 5.75
C TYR A 75 7.95 3.23 5.45
N ARG A 76 8.97 3.15 6.31
CA ARG A 76 10.00 2.11 6.23
C ARG A 76 9.39 0.73 6.48
N SER A 77 8.59 0.56 7.54
CA SER A 77 7.90 -0.71 7.82
C SER A 77 6.91 -1.07 6.72
N TYR A 78 6.02 -0.14 6.35
CA TYR A 78 5.02 -0.29 5.31
C TYR A 78 5.62 -0.73 3.97
N SER A 79 6.74 -0.15 3.56
CA SER A 79 7.42 -0.52 2.30
C SER A 79 7.95 -1.95 2.29
N LYS A 80 8.38 -2.50 3.44
CA LYS A 80 8.83 -3.90 3.51
C LYS A 80 7.68 -4.87 3.20
N ALA A 81 6.47 -4.53 3.64
CA ALA A 81 5.28 -5.33 3.40
C ALA A 81 4.76 -5.17 1.96
N THR A 82 4.73 -3.94 1.44
CA THR A 82 3.96 -3.59 0.24
C THR A 82 4.81 -3.34 -1.01
N TYR A 83 6.09 -2.96 -0.90
CA TYR A 83 6.91 -2.60 -2.07
C TYR A 83 7.70 -3.79 -2.61
N ARG A 84 7.10 -4.99 -2.56
CA ARG A 84 7.65 -6.22 -3.12
C ARG A 84 7.19 -6.40 -4.56
N TYR A 85 8.00 -7.10 -5.36
CA TYR A 85 7.73 -7.30 -6.79
C TYR A 85 6.32 -7.87 -7.05
N GLU A 86 5.96 -8.93 -6.32
CA GLU A 86 4.68 -9.61 -6.48
C GLU A 86 3.52 -8.71 -6.06
N TRP A 87 3.68 -8.01 -4.94
CA TRP A 87 2.66 -7.11 -4.41
C TRP A 87 2.33 -6.02 -5.41
N ILE A 88 3.35 -5.32 -5.91
CA ILE A 88 3.16 -4.19 -6.84
C ILE A 88 2.50 -4.66 -8.14
N ARG A 89 2.92 -5.79 -8.68
CA ARG A 89 2.36 -6.30 -9.95
C ARG A 89 0.93 -6.78 -9.80
N LEU A 90 0.63 -7.53 -8.74
CA LEU A 90 -0.74 -7.92 -8.44
C LEU A 90 -1.63 -6.70 -8.22
N TYR A 91 -1.12 -5.66 -7.57
CA TYR A 91 -1.86 -4.43 -7.32
C TYR A 91 -2.21 -3.75 -8.65
N MET A 92 -1.24 -3.63 -9.56
CA MET A 92 -1.50 -3.04 -10.88
C MET A 92 -2.48 -3.86 -11.72
N PHE A 93 -2.33 -5.19 -11.77
CA PHE A 93 -3.29 -6.03 -12.49
C PHE A 93 -4.69 -5.92 -11.88
N SER A 94 -4.80 -5.85 -10.56
CA SER A 94 -6.08 -5.70 -9.87
C SER A 94 -6.79 -4.40 -10.23
N ALA A 95 -6.05 -3.29 -10.26
CA ALA A 95 -6.57 -1.98 -10.55
C ALA A 95 -7.05 -1.90 -12.01
N LEU A 96 -6.28 -2.44 -12.96
CA LEU A 96 -6.63 -2.44 -14.39
C LEU A 96 -7.84 -3.32 -14.72
N MET A 97 -8.08 -4.38 -13.94
CA MET A 97 -9.25 -5.25 -14.11
C MET A 97 -10.55 -4.65 -13.53
N GLY A 98 -10.47 -3.52 -12.81
CA GLY A 98 -11.62 -2.90 -12.15
C GLY A 98 -12.19 -3.73 -10.99
N GLU A 99 -11.40 -4.66 -10.45
CA GLU A 99 -11.81 -5.60 -9.41
C GLU A 99 -12.19 -4.88 -8.12
N GLU A 100 -13.24 -5.36 -7.46
CA GLU A 100 -13.73 -4.83 -6.19
C GLU A 100 -12.68 -4.90 -5.07
N LEU A 101 -11.78 -5.89 -5.17
CA LEU A 101 -10.72 -6.13 -4.21
C LEU A 101 -9.74 -4.95 -4.10
N ASN A 102 -9.41 -4.30 -5.21
CA ASN A 102 -8.54 -3.11 -5.21
C ASN A 102 -9.21 -1.95 -4.47
N ARG A 103 -10.50 -1.71 -4.76
CA ARG A 103 -11.30 -0.69 -4.06
C ARG A 103 -11.41 -0.98 -2.57
N ARG A 104 -11.58 -2.25 -2.19
CA ARG A 104 -11.60 -2.68 -0.78
C ARG A 104 -10.29 -2.35 -0.07
N TYR A 105 -9.15 -2.66 -0.70
CA TYR A 105 -7.83 -2.34 -0.13
C TYR A 105 -7.62 -0.83 0.05
N ILE A 106 -7.96 -0.02 -0.96
CA ILE A 106 -7.82 1.45 -0.90
C ILE A 106 -8.63 2.02 0.28
N LYS A 107 -9.88 1.57 0.47
CA LYS A 107 -10.70 1.99 1.61
C LYS A 107 -10.05 1.67 2.96
N VAL A 108 -9.37 0.53 3.06
CA VAL A 108 -8.64 0.15 4.28
C VAL A 108 -7.42 1.05 4.48
N VAL A 109 -6.66 1.35 3.43
CA VAL A 109 -5.53 2.31 3.52
C VAL A 109 -6.00 3.69 3.97
N GLU A 110 -7.07 4.21 3.38
CA GLU A 110 -7.61 5.53 3.77
C GLU A 110 -8.04 5.56 5.23
N LYS A 111 -8.78 4.53 5.67
CA LYS A 111 -9.34 4.46 7.02
C LYS A 111 -8.27 4.21 8.08
N GLU A 112 -7.43 3.20 7.88
CA GLU A 112 -6.52 2.69 8.92
C GLU A 112 -5.14 3.38 8.88
N ILE A 113 -4.78 4.07 7.80
CA ILE A 113 -3.47 4.70 7.63
C ILE A 113 -3.60 6.19 7.38
N LEU A 114 -4.25 6.61 6.30
CA LEU A 114 -4.20 8.02 5.88
C LEU A 114 -4.97 8.92 6.86
N THR A 115 -6.14 8.48 7.31
CA THR A 115 -6.96 9.21 8.29
C THR A 115 -6.21 9.46 9.60
N PRO A 116 -5.57 8.46 10.26
CA PRO A 116 -4.69 8.69 11.40
C PRO A 116 -3.54 9.67 11.12
N ILE A 117 -2.91 9.58 9.95
CA ILE A 117 -1.83 10.51 9.57
C ILE A 117 -2.37 11.95 9.49
N CYS A 118 -3.55 12.18 8.91
CA CYS A 118 -4.17 13.51 8.86
C CYS A 118 -4.47 14.05 10.27
N VAL A 119 -4.95 13.21 11.19
CA VAL A 119 -5.17 13.59 12.60
C VAL A 119 -3.87 14.06 13.25
N GLU A 120 -2.77 13.34 13.02
CA GLU A 120 -1.47 13.68 13.57
C GLU A 120 -0.86 14.91 12.89
N LEU A 121 -1.12 15.14 11.61
CA LEU A 121 -0.75 16.38 10.92
C LEU A 121 -1.46 17.61 11.49
N ARG A 122 -2.76 17.51 11.78
CA ARG A 122 -3.48 18.59 12.47
C ARG A 122 -2.79 18.95 13.78
N ALA A 123 -2.48 17.93 14.60
CA ALA A 123 -1.77 18.14 15.85
C ALA A 123 -0.38 18.77 15.64
N HIS A 124 0.36 18.34 14.62
CA HIS A 124 1.65 18.93 14.25
C HIS A 124 1.56 20.41 13.85
N CYS A 125 0.46 20.80 13.21
CA CYS A 125 0.16 22.19 12.85
C CYS A 125 -0.51 23.00 13.98
N GLY A 126 -0.75 22.41 15.16
CA GLY A 126 -1.46 23.07 16.26
C GLY A 126 -2.97 23.21 16.05
N ILE A 127 -3.55 22.49 15.10
CA ILE A 127 -4.98 22.49 14.81
C ILE A 127 -5.69 21.51 15.75
N THR A 128 -6.63 22.01 16.55
CA THR A 128 -7.39 21.23 17.56
C THR A 128 -8.79 20.82 17.09
N SER A 129 -9.07 20.95 15.78
CA SER A 129 -10.37 20.62 15.18
C SER A 129 -10.76 19.16 15.41
N LYS A 130 -11.96 18.97 15.98
CA LYS A 130 -12.61 17.66 16.15
C LYS A 130 -13.49 17.25 14.96
N LYS A 131 -13.53 18.06 13.89
CA LYS A 131 -14.29 17.72 12.68
C LYS A 131 -13.71 16.45 12.04
N SER A 132 -14.51 15.76 11.23
CA SER A 132 -13.99 14.67 10.39
C SER A 132 -12.86 15.15 9.50
N ILE A 133 -11.95 14.24 9.12
CA ILE A 133 -10.95 14.51 8.09
C ILE A 133 -11.69 14.78 6.78
N THR A 134 -11.30 15.84 6.08
CA THR A 134 -11.87 16.22 4.79
C THR A 134 -11.19 15.49 3.63
N GLN A 135 -11.79 15.50 2.45
CA GLN A 135 -11.15 14.93 1.26
C GLN A 135 -9.87 15.68 0.90
N ALA A 136 -9.81 17.01 1.08
CA ALA A 136 -8.61 17.80 0.80
C ALA A 136 -7.42 17.36 1.68
N GLU A 137 -7.66 17.13 2.96
CA GLU A 137 -6.65 16.61 3.88
C GLU A 137 -6.18 15.20 3.52
N LEU A 138 -7.08 14.34 3.05
CA LEU A 138 -6.73 13.01 2.55
C LEU A 138 -5.91 13.12 1.26
N ASP A 139 -6.34 13.95 0.31
CA ASP A 139 -5.67 14.16 -0.99
C ASP A 139 -4.25 14.68 -0.80
N HIS A 140 -4.04 15.58 0.17
CA HIS A 140 -2.72 16.07 0.54
C HIS A 140 -1.79 14.94 0.98
N ILE A 141 -2.28 14.01 1.79
CA ILE A 141 -1.51 12.83 2.20
C ILE A 141 -1.36 11.82 1.06
N TRP A 142 -2.36 11.68 0.19
CA TRP A 142 -2.26 10.85 -1.01
C TRP A 142 -1.12 11.27 -1.92
N VAL A 143 -0.80 12.57 -2.02
CA VAL A 143 0.37 13.04 -2.78
C VAL A 143 1.67 12.44 -2.24
N LEU A 144 1.87 12.44 -0.92
CA LEU A 144 3.04 11.79 -0.30
C LEU A 144 2.99 10.27 -0.46
N HIS A 145 1.87 9.64 -0.09
CA HIS A 145 1.73 8.18 -0.11
C HIS A 145 1.92 7.62 -1.53
N GLY A 146 1.26 8.24 -2.51
CA GLY A 146 1.37 7.93 -3.93
C GLY A 146 2.77 8.22 -4.49
N GLY A 147 3.41 9.32 -4.07
CA GLY A 147 4.79 9.64 -4.46
C GLY A 147 5.80 8.60 -4.00
N LEU A 148 5.67 8.11 -2.76
CA LEU A 148 6.46 6.98 -2.25
C LEU A 148 6.09 5.68 -2.97
N PHE A 149 4.81 5.44 -3.25
CA PHE A 149 4.38 4.25 -3.99
C PHE A 149 4.94 4.22 -5.41
N TYR A 150 5.06 5.38 -6.06
CA TYR A 150 5.64 5.52 -7.39
C TYR A 150 7.12 5.10 -7.45
N TYR A 151 7.86 5.15 -6.33
CA TYR A 151 9.18 4.54 -6.24
C TYR A 151 9.11 3.03 -6.53
N ALA A 152 8.14 2.32 -5.93
CA ALA A 152 7.97 0.88 -6.12
C ALA A 152 7.51 0.53 -7.54
N ILE A 153 6.64 1.37 -8.14
CA ILE A 153 6.26 1.26 -9.55
C ILE A 153 7.47 1.38 -10.46
N ARG A 154 8.30 2.43 -10.29
CA ARG A 154 9.51 2.59 -11.10
C ARG A 154 10.45 1.39 -10.97
N LYS A 155 10.59 0.85 -9.76
CA LYS A 155 11.46 -0.31 -9.49
C LYS A 155 10.92 -1.61 -10.11
N HIS A 156 9.64 -1.91 -9.93
CA HIS A 156 9.07 -3.24 -10.19
C HIS A 156 8.24 -3.35 -11.47
N ILE A 157 7.75 -2.23 -12.01
CA ILE A 157 6.98 -2.19 -13.25
C ILE A 157 7.81 -1.64 -14.40
N TYR A 158 8.46 -0.49 -14.20
CA TYR A 158 9.23 0.16 -15.27
C TYR A 158 10.69 -0.31 -15.34
N HIS A 159 11.14 -1.11 -14.36
CA HIS A 159 12.52 -1.57 -14.25
C HIS A 159 13.54 -0.41 -14.32
N GLY A 160 13.14 0.75 -13.82
CA GLY A 160 13.94 1.97 -13.81
C GLY A 160 14.93 1.99 -12.66
N ARG A 161 15.96 2.83 -12.80
CA ARG A 161 16.91 3.08 -11.71
C ARG A 161 16.22 3.83 -10.58
N VAL A 162 16.38 3.32 -9.37
CA VAL A 162 15.93 3.95 -8.13
C VAL A 162 17.07 3.97 -7.12
N SER A 163 17.01 4.87 -6.13
CA SER A 163 17.96 4.89 -5.02
C SER A 163 17.98 3.54 -4.31
N SER A 164 19.16 2.99 -3.97
CA SER A 164 19.24 1.79 -3.13
C SER A 164 18.84 2.07 -1.68
N ASP A 165 19.02 3.30 -1.23
CA ASP A 165 18.56 3.77 0.08
C ASP A 165 17.16 4.36 -0.02
N PHE A 166 16.14 3.51 0.16
CA PHE A 166 14.75 3.94 0.23
C PHE A 166 14.46 4.73 1.52
N SER A 167 15.17 4.45 2.62
CA SER A 167 14.96 5.18 3.88
C SER A 167 15.30 6.66 3.74
N ALA A 168 16.37 6.99 3.02
CA ALA A 168 16.70 8.38 2.73
C ALA A 168 15.69 9.05 1.79
N VAL A 169 15.05 8.30 0.88
CA VAL A 169 13.95 8.82 0.04
C VAL A 169 12.75 9.18 0.91
N VAL A 170 12.34 8.28 1.81
CA VAL A 170 11.25 8.52 2.78
C VAL A 170 11.55 9.74 3.65
N ALA A 171 12.74 9.80 4.26
CA ALA A 171 13.12 10.91 5.13
C ALA A 171 13.02 12.27 4.43
N ARG A 172 13.53 12.38 3.20
CA ARG A 172 13.40 13.62 2.41
C ARG A 172 11.96 13.98 2.09
N ALA A 173 11.17 12.99 1.66
CA ALA A 173 9.77 13.21 1.29
C ALA A 173 8.90 13.62 2.49
N VAL A 174 9.05 12.94 3.63
CA VAL A 174 8.36 13.26 4.89
C VAL A 174 8.74 14.65 5.38
N LYS A 175 10.04 14.97 5.42
CA LYS A 175 10.52 16.28 5.86
C LYS A 175 9.98 17.42 4.97
N ALA A 176 10.00 17.24 3.65
CA ALA A 176 9.45 18.22 2.72
C ALA A 176 7.93 18.40 2.91
N MET A 177 7.19 17.30 3.07
CA MET A 177 5.75 17.33 3.30
C MET A 177 5.42 18.07 4.61
N LEU A 178 6.10 17.75 5.72
CA LEU A 178 5.85 18.40 7.01
C LEU A 178 6.16 19.89 6.98
N ALA A 179 7.28 20.27 6.37
CA ALA A 179 7.65 21.68 6.21
C ALA A 179 6.62 22.44 5.35
N GLY A 180 6.21 21.87 4.22
CA GLY A 180 5.18 22.46 3.35
C GLY A 180 3.82 22.57 4.05
N THR A 181 3.40 21.52 4.75
CA THR A 181 2.15 21.49 5.53
C THR A 181 2.13 22.61 6.57
N LYS A 182 3.24 22.80 7.30
CA LYS A 182 3.35 23.87 8.30
C LYS A 182 3.36 25.27 7.69
N ALA A 183 3.90 25.41 6.48
CA ALA A 183 3.91 26.68 5.75
C ALA A 183 2.52 27.06 5.21
N ILE A 184 1.70 26.08 4.81
CA ILE A 184 0.33 26.28 4.34
C ILE A 184 -0.64 26.49 5.53
N GLY A 185 -0.37 25.90 6.69
CA GLY A 185 -1.09 26.20 7.93
C GLY A 185 -2.50 25.61 7.98
N ALA A 186 -3.50 26.45 8.30
CA ALA A 186 -4.90 26.04 8.49
C ALA A 186 -5.68 25.86 7.16
N ASP A 187 -5.06 26.13 6.02
CA ASP A 187 -5.66 26.05 4.68
C ASP A 187 -5.52 24.64 4.04
N LEU A 188 -5.44 23.60 4.87
CA LEU A 188 -5.45 22.19 4.44
C LEU A 188 -6.85 21.70 4.08
#